data_AF-A0A942BAQ8-F1
#
_entry.id   AF-A0A942BAQ8-F1
#
_cell.length_a   1.000
_cell.length_b   1.000
_cell.length_c   1.000
_cell.angle_alpha   90.00
_cell.angle_beta   90.00
_cell.angle_gamma   90.00
#
_symmetry.space_group_name_H-M   'P 1'
#
loop_
_entity.id
_entity.type
_entity.pdbx_description
1 polymer ?
#
loop_
_entity_poly.entity_id
_entity_poly.type
_entity_poly.pdbx_seq_one_letter_code
_entity_poly.pdbx_strand_id
1 'polypeptide(L)'
;MRRAFTLIELLVVIAIIAILAAILMPVFAQAKASAMAVQCMSNERNLGTASQLYLSDYDDHFVPAAYGTDTGFFIWHDLLDPYVKNKQVWVCPGSKVKQTDTTGQLTTHFGYNAYYTTTMAVDFSNANGQTTFAATEFTSPAESVLFSTAKSSVPQSWCGDDGKYILPPSLDDTDCWGRPELTFADGATIYWVDGHSKRLKLGQFYAGQTPVDKFFDRE
;
A
#
# COMPACT_ATOMS: atom_id res chain seq x y z
N MET A 1 63.53 -11.38 8.34
CA MET A 1 62.92 -10.53 9.40
C MET A 1 61.44 -10.34 9.08
N ARG A 2 60.53 -10.79 9.95
CA ARG A 2 59.10 -10.43 9.84
C ARG A 2 58.90 -9.08 10.52
N ARG A 3 58.42 -8.07 9.79
CA ARG A 3 57.97 -6.80 10.40
C ARG A 3 56.67 -7.09 11.14
N ALA A 4 56.64 -6.84 12.44
CA ALA A 4 55.43 -6.89 13.25
C ALA A 4 54.67 -5.57 13.06
N PHE A 5 53.35 -5.66 12.85
CA PHE A 5 52.47 -4.51 12.76
C PHE A 5 52.41 -3.81 14.12
N THR A 6 52.50 -2.48 14.14
CA THR A 6 52.40 -1.72 15.38
C THR A 6 50.93 -1.47 15.76
N LEU A 7 50.64 -1.38 17.05
CA LEU A 7 49.31 -1.04 17.56
C LEU A 7 48.80 0.30 17.00
N ILE A 8 49.70 1.25 16.77
CA ILE A 8 49.35 2.58 16.23
C ILE A 8 48.89 2.47 14.77
N GLU A 9 49.58 1.69 13.95
CA GLU A 9 49.18 1.47 12.55
C GLU A 9 47.79 0.84 12.45
N LEU A 10 47.49 -0.14 13.32
CA LEU A 10 46.15 -0.74 13.36
C LEU A 10 45.09 0.27 13.82
N LEU A 11 45.41 1.09 14.83
CA LEU A 11 44.48 2.07 15.41
C LEU A 11 44.12 3.20 14.43
N VAL A 12 45.09 3.68 13.64
CA VAL A 12 44.84 4.70 12.61
C VAL A 12 43.94 4.15 11.50
N VAL A 13 44.15 2.90 11.08
CA VAL A 13 43.35 2.27 10.03
C VAL A 13 41.89 2.11 10.46
N ILE A 14 41.64 1.60 11.67
CA ILE A 14 40.25 1.48 12.16
C ILE A 14 39.60 2.85 12.36
N ALA A 15 40.36 3.88 12.75
CA ALA A 15 39.84 5.23 12.89
C ALA A 15 39.40 5.80 11.54
N ILE A 16 40.19 5.61 10.48
CA ILE A 16 39.83 6.03 9.12
C ILE A 16 38.60 5.26 8.63
N ILE A 17 38.55 3.94 8.82
CA ILE A 17 37.39 3.11 8.44
C ILE A 17 36.13 3.59 9.19
N ALA A 18 36.24 3.89 10.50
CA ALA A 18 35.13 4.36 11.30
C ALA A 18 34.58 5.72 10.79
N ILE A 19 35.46 6.66 10.42
CA ILE A 19 35.05 7.95 9.84
C ILE A 19 34.33 7.76 8.51
N LEU A 20 34.89 6.93 7.61
CA LEU A 20 34.28 6.64 6.31
C LEU A 20 32.91 5.94 6.47
N ALA A 21 32.83 4.94 7.36
CA ALA A 21 31.59 4.24 7.65
C ALA A 21 30.53 5.17 8.25
N ALA A 22 30.91 6.10 9.14
CA ALA A 22 30.00 7.06 9.76
C ALA A 22 29.30 7.97 8.73
N ILE A 23 29.99 8.34 7.65
CA ILE A 23 29.40 9.15 6.55
C ILE A 23 28.61 8.27 5.58
N LEU A 24 29.09 7.06 5.29
CA LEU A 24 28.48 6.17 4.30
C LEU A 24 27.15 5.55 4.79
N MET A 25 27.07 5.16 6.06
CA MET A 25 25.88 4.52 6.64
C MET A 25 24.58 5.35 6.49
N PRO A 26 24.52 6.65 6.84
CA PRO A 26 23.29 7.43 6.70
C PRO A 26 22.87 7.60 5.23
N VAL A 27 23.83 7.81 4.32
CA VAL A 27 23.56 7.93 2.88
C VAL A 27 23.02 6.61 2.32
N PHE A 28 23.63 5.49 2.70
CA PHE A 28 23.18 4.16 2.28
C PHE A 28 21.77 3.84 2.79
N ALA A 29 21.45 4.20 4.03
CA ALA A 29 20.10 4.03 4.58
C ALA A 29 19.04 4.82 3.78
N GLN A 30 19.35 6.07 3.41
CA GLN A 30 18.45 6.89 2.60
C GLN A 30 18.29 6.35 1.17
N ALA A 31 19.39 5.89 0.56
CA ALA A 31 19.37 5.26 -0.76
C ALA A 31 18.52 3.98 -0.76
N LYS A 32 18.70 3.11 0.25
CA LYS A 32 17.91 1.89 0.43
C LYS A 32 16.42 2.21 0.59
N ALA A 33 16.05 3.18 1.42
CA ALA A 33 14.67 3.61 1.60
C ALA A 33 14.05 4.12 0.27
N SER A 34 14.83 4.87 -0.51
CA SER A 34 14.39 5.35 -1.83
C SER A 34 14.18 4.21 -2.83
N ALA A 35 15.08 3.22 -2.86
CA ALA A 35 14.95 2.04 -3.71
C ALA A 35 13.71 1.21 -3.34
N MET A 36 13.45 1.01 -2.04
CA MET A 36 12.26 0.31 -1.56
C MET A 36 10.98 1.06 -1.93
N ALA A 37 10.97 2.40 -1.87
CA ALA A 37 9.84 3.21 -2.33
C ALA A 37 9.56 3.03 -3.82
N VAL A 38 10.59 3.04 -4.66
CA VAL A 38 10.47 2.81 -6.11
C VAL A 38 9.92 1.41 -6.39
N GLN A 39 10.40 0.38 -5.68
CA GLN A 39 9.88 -0.97 -5.82
C GLN A 39 8.41 -1.06 -5.40
N CYS A 40 8.03 -0.41 -4.30
CA CYS A 40 6.66 -0.36 -3.82
C CYS A 40 5.72 0.29 -4.85
N MET A 41 6.11 1.43 -5.43
CA MET A 41 5.36 2.07 -6.52
C MET A 41 5.28 1.20 -7.77
N SER A 42 6.34 0.44 -8.09
CA SER A 42 6.31 -0.50 -9.22
C SER A 42 5.32 -1.63 -8.98
N ASN A 43 5.26 -2.15 -7.76
CA ASN A 43 4.31 -3.18 -7.37
C ASN A 43 2.87 -2.64 -7.43
N GLU A 44 2.65 -1.44 -6.90
CA GLU A 44 1.36 -0.74 -6.97
C GLU A 44 0.88 -0.52 -8.41
N ARG A 45 1.77 -0.17 -9.35
CA ARG A 45 1.41 -0.06 -10.78
C ARG A 45 1.05 -1.40 -11.42
N ASN A 46 1.72 -2.48 -11.00
CA ASN A 46 1.36 -3.82 -11.47
C ASN A 46 -0.03 -4.22 -10.94
N LEU A 47 -0.39 -3.86 -9.71
CA LEU A 47 -1.75 -4.00 -9.18
C LEU A 47 -2.76 -3.15 -9.94
N GLY A 48 -2.41 -1.91 -10.24
CA GLY A 48 -3.17 -1.03 -11.11
C GLY A 48 -3.46 -1.66 -12.47
N THR A 49 -2.44 -2.27 -13.09
CA THR A 49 -2.60 -3.01 -14.36
C THR A 49 -3.53 -4.20 -14.19
N ALA A 50 -3.41 -4.98 -13.11
CA ALA A 50 -4.32 -6.08 -12.79
C ALA A 50 -5.77 -5.59 -12.64
N SER A 51 -5.98 -4.45 -11.97
CA SER A 51 -7.30 -3.82 -11.86
C SER A 51 -7.86 -3.36 -13.19
N GLN A 52 -7.03 -2.87 -14.11
CA GLN A 52 -7.45 -2.47 -15.46
C GLN A 52 -7.83 -3.67 -16.32
N LEU A 53 -7.12 -4.80 -16.17
CA LEU A 53 -7.51 -6.06 -16.79
C LEU A 53 -8.85 -6.56 -16.25
N TYR A 54 -9.07 -6.48 -14.94
CA TYR A 54 -10.35 -6.79 -14.33
C TYR A 54 -11.48 -5.91 -14.89
N LEU A 55 -11.28 -4.58 -14.94
CA LEU A 55 -12.27 -3.65 -15.51
C LEU A 55 -12.71 -4.09 -16.92
N SER A 56 -11.73 -4.45 -17.77
CA SER A 56 -12.00 -4.90 -19.13
C SER A 56 -12.82 -6.20 -19.22
N ASP A 57 -12.73 -7.08 -18.22
CA ASP A 57 -13.43 -8.36 -18.19
C ASP A 57 -14.83 -8.25 -17.53
N TYR A 58 -15.10 -7.15 -16.81
CA TYR A 58 -16.32 -6.94 -16.02
C TYR A 58 -17.03 -5.61 -16.35
N ASP A 59 -17.24 -5.34 -17.65
CA ASP A 59 -18.02 -4.19 -18.14
C ASP A 59 -17.59 -2.83 -17.55
N ASP A 60 -16.28 -2.59 -17.44
CA ASP A 60 -15.66 -1.39 -16.85
C ASP A 60 -16.02 -1.15 -15.36
N HIS A 61 -16.47 -2.18 -14.63
CA HIS A 61 -16.75 -2.07 -13.20
C HIS A 61 -15.55 -2.45 -12.33
N PHE A 62 -15.33 -1.67 -11.27
CA PHE A 62 -14.29 -1.97 -10.32
C PHE A 62 -14.53 -3.30 -9.60
N VAL A 63 -13.45 -3.86 -9.04
CA VAL A 63 -13.52 -5.08 -8.24
C VAL A 63 -14.40 -4.88 -6.99
N PRO A 64 -15.31 -5.82 -6.68
CA PRO A 64 -16.01 -5.81 -5.40
C PRO A 64 -15.03 -5.76 -4.23
N ALA A 65 -15.42 -5.09 -3.15
CA ALA A 65 -14.61 -5.04 -1.94
C ALA A 65 -14.48 -6.45 -1.35
N ALA A 66 -15.60 -7.17 -1.26
CA ALA A 66 -15.64 -8.55 -0.80
C ALA A 66 -16.81 -9.33 -1.41
N TYR A 67 -16.88 -10.63 -1.22
CA TYR A 67 -18.12 -11.39 -1.34
C TYR A 67 -18.01 -12.70 -0.57
N GLY A 68 -19.11 -13.13 0.02
CA GLY A 68 -19.26 -14.42 0.69
C GLY A 68 -19.89 -15.46 -0.23
N THR A 69 -19.48 -16.70 -0.04
CA THR A 69 -20.06 -17.91 -0.64
C THR A 69 -20.29 -18.94 0.44
N ASP A 70 -21.00 -20.02 0.13
CA ASP A 70 -21.19 -21.15 1.05
C ASP A 70 -19.87 -21.78 1.51
N THR A 71 -18.79 -21.60 0.73
CA THR A 71 -17.48 -22.24 0.93
C THR A 71 -16.38 -21.30 1.41
N GLY A 72 -16.65 -20.00 1.50
CA GLY A 72 -15.60 -19.04 1.88
C GLY A 72 -15.98 -17.58 1.66
N PHE A 73 -15.14 -16.71 2.20
CA PHE A 73 -15.24 -15.27 2.06
C PHE A 73 -14.02 -14.75 1.32
N PHE A 74 -14.24 -14.02 0.25
CA PHE A 74 -13.21 -13.50 -0.65
C PHE A 74 -13.20 -11.98 -0.58
N ILE A 75 -12.02 -11.39 -0.71
CA ILE A 75 -11.87 -9.93 -0.77
C ILE A 75 -11.23 -9.50 -2.09
N TRP A 76 -11.19 -8.19 -2.32
CA TRP A 76 -10.75 -7.60 -3.58
C TRP A 76 -9.39 -8.12 -4.10
N HIS A 77 -8.43 -8.41 -3.20
CA HIS A 77 -7.12 -8.90 -3.64
C HIS A 77 -7.17 -10.38 -4.08
N ASP A 78 -8.05 -11.21 -3.49
CA ASP A 78 -8.33 -12.57 -3.97
C ASP A 78 -8.96 -12.56 -5.37
N LEU A 79 -9.77 -11.54 -5.64
CA LEU A 79 -10.41 -11.32 -6.94
C LEU A 79 -9.45 -10.82 -8.02
N LEU A 80 -8.42 -10.08 -7.63
CA LEU A 80 -7.37 -9.62 -8.53
C LEU A 80 -6.23 -10.62 -8.70
N ASP A 81 -6.10 -11.60 -7.81
CA ASP A 81 -5.06 -12.62 -7.82
C ASP A 81 -4.92 -13.36 -9.18
N PRO A 82 -6.00 -13.70 -9.91
CA PRO A 82 -5.90 -14.30 -11.26
C PRO A 82 -5.22 -13.41 -12.30
N TYR A 83 -5.28 -12.08 -12.13
CA TYR A 83 -4.66 -11.08 -13.02
C TYR A 83 -3.22 -10.77 -12.62
N VAL A 84 -2.75 -11.35 -11.52
CA VAL A 84 -1.41 -11.14 -10.96
C VAL A 84 -0.55 -12.39 -11.20
N LYS A 85 0.53 -12.25 -11.98
CA LYS A 85 1.46 -13.36 -12.25
C LYS A 85 2.44 -13.64 -11.10
N ASN A 86 2.71 -12.66 -10.25
CA ASN A 86 3.67 -12.77 -9.16
C ASN A 86 3.06 -12.20 -7.87
N LYS A 87 2.74 -13.07 -6.92
CA LYS A 87 2.14 -12.69 -5.63
C LYS A 87 3.00 -11.73 -4.80
N GLN A 88 4.32 -11.65 -5.05
CA GLN A 88 5.16 -10.65 -4.37
C GLN A 88 4.76 -9.20 -4.68
N VAL A 89 3.93 -8.97 -5.70
CA VAL A 89 3.36 -7.65 -5.98
C VAL A 89 2.51 -7.12 -4.81
N TRP A 90 1.95 -7.98 -3.97
CA TRP A 90 1.16 -7.58 -2.81
C TRP A 90 2.01 -6.98 -1.69
N VAL A 91 3.33 -7.14 -1.75
CA VAL A 91 4.26 -6.74 -0.69
C VAL A 91 4.99 -5.45 -1.06
N CYS A 92 4.86 -4.44 -0.19
CA CYS A 92 5.71 -3.26 -0.20
C CYS A 92 6.96 -3.48 0.68
N PRO A 93 8.21 -3.45 0.15
CA PRO A 93 9.43 -3.85 0.88
C PRO A 93 9.83 -3.02 2.12
N GLY A 94 9.11 -1.94 2.43
CA GLY A 94 9.33 -1.13 3.65
C GLY A 94 8.04 -0.75 4.37
N SER A 95 6.96 -1.46 4.05
CA SER A 95 5.77 -1.49 4.90
C SER A 95 6.08 -2.22 6.20
N LYS A 96 5.43 -1.80 7.28
CA LYS A 96 5.44 -2.42 8.60
C LYS A 96 4.23 -3.33 8.81
N VAL A 97 3.32 -3.39 7.84
CA VAL A 97 2.22 -4.35 7.81
C VAL A 97 2.79 -5.76 7.69
N LYS A 98 2.11 -6.74 8.29
CA LYS A 98 2.52 -8.13 8.17
C LYS A 98 2.31 -8.59 6.72
N GLN A 99 3.25 -9.39 6.23
CA GLN A 99 3.14 -9.97 4.89
C GLN A 99 2.11 -11.10 4.82
N THR A 100 1.74 -11.66 5.96
CA THR A 100 0.80 -12.77 6.04
C THR A 100 -0.29 -12.50 7.05
N ASP A 101 -1.48 -12.97 6.73
CA ASP A 101 -2.62 -12.95 7.63
C ASP A 101 -2.43 -13.94 8.81
N THR A 102 -3.45 -14.06 9.66
CA THR A 102 -3.45 -15.00 10.80
C THR A 102 -3.47 -16.48 10.38
N THR A 103 -3.79 -16.78 9.13
CA THR A 103 -3.80 -18.14 8.55
C THR A 103 -2.47 -18.50 7.87
N GLY A 104 -1.56 -17.54 7.73
CA GLY A 104 -0.27 -17.69 7.05
C GLY A 104 -0.34 -17.50 5.53
N GLN A 105 -1.48 -17.09 4.99
CA GLN A 105 -1.62 -16.72 3.58
C GLN A 105 -0.98 -15.36 3.35
N LEU A 106 -0.38 -15.17 2.17
CA LEU A 106 0.14 -13.86 1.78
C LEU A 106 -1.02 -12.87 1.68
N THR A 107 -0.85 -11.72 2.33
CA THR A 107 -1.82 -10.63 2.31
C THR A 107 -1.28 -9.44 1.51
N THR A 108 -2.03 -8.33 1.51
CA THR A 108 -1.67 -7.10 0.82
C THR A 108 -1.07 -6.05 1.75
N HIS A 109 -0.12 -5.25 1.27
CA HIS A 109 0.35 -4.02 1.94
C HIS A 109 -0.30 -2.76 1.34
N PHE A 110 -1.12 -2.95 0.32
CA PHE A 110 -1.84 -1.90 -0.38
C PHE A 110 -3.31 -2.00 0.00
N GLY A 111 -3.90 -0.89 0.42
CA GLY A 111 -5.33 -0.82 0.69
C GLY A 111 -6.09 -0.29 -0.52
N TYR A 112 -7.28 -0.85 -0.70
CA TYR A 112 -8.19 -0.51 -1.78
C TYR A 112 -9.25 0.49 -1.33
N ASN A 113 -9.57 1.48 -2.17
CA ASN A 113 -10.63 2.46 -1.91
C ASN A 113 -12.03 1.90 -2.18
N ALA A 114 -12.38 0.81 -1.50
CA ALA A 114 -13.67 0.14 -1.63
C ALA A 114 -14.87 1.06 -1.33
N TYR A 115 -14.69 2.07 -0.49
CA TYR A 115 -15.77 2.97 -0.07
C TYR A 115 -16.29 3.84 -1.22
N TYR A 116 -15.42 4.24 -2.16
CA TYR A 116 -15.79 5.07 -3.30
C TYR A 116 -15.88 4.31 -4.62
N THR A 117 -15.40 3.06 -4.68
CA THR A 117 -15.53 2.20 -5.86
C THR A 117 -16.69 1.20 -5.75
N THR A 118 -17.30 1.07 -4.58
CA THR A 118 -18.43 0.16 -4.32
C THR A 118 -19.45 0.77 -3.36
N THR A 119 -20.58 0.10 -3.13
CA THR A 119 -21.55 0.43 -2.08
C THR A 119 -21.31 -0.32 -0.76
N MET A 120 -20.13 -0.93 -0.59
CA MET A 120 -19.77 -1.66 0.63
C MET A 120 -19.90 -0.78 1.88
N ALA A 121 -20.63 -1.28 2.87
CA ALA A 121 -20.69 -0.68 4.20
C ALA A 121 -19.40 -0.98 4.96
N VAL A 122 -18.95 -0.01 5.77
CA VAL A 122 -17.70 -0.13 6.55
C VAL A 122 -17.76 -1.31 7.54
N ASP A 123 -18.94 -1.72 7.98
CA ASP A 123 -19.17 -2.85 8.87
C ASP A 123 -19.33 -4.22 8.16
N PHE A 124 -19.18 -4.27 6.83
CA PHE A 124 -19.38 -5.46 5.98
C PHE A 124 -20.78 -6.07 6.03
N SER A 125 -21.77 -5.39 6.61
CA SER A 125 -23.14 -5.90 6.75
C SER A 125 -23.80 -6.22 5.41
N ASN A 126 -23.38 -5.57 4.33
CA ASN A 126 -23.88 -5.76 2.98
C ASN A 126 -22.89 -6.42 2.02
N ALA A 127 -21.89 -7.17 2.52
CA ALA A 127 -20.85 -7.76 1.66
C ALA A 127 -21.38 -8.60 0.49
N ASN A 128 -22.52 -9.29 0.65
CA ASN A 128 -23.15 -10.07 -0.43
C ASN A 128 -24.13 -9.27 -1.31
N GLY A 129 -24.45 -8.03 -0.92
CA GLY A 129 -25.42 -7.16 -1.61
C GLY A 129 -24.83 -5.85 -2.12
N GLN A 130 -23.52 -5.68 -2.02
CA GLN A 130 -22.84 -4.51 -2.57
C GLN A 130 -22.94 -4.48 -4.09
N THR A 131 -22.80 -3.29 -4.65
CA THR A 131 -22.66 -3.02 -6.07
C THR A 131 -21.34 -2.30 -6.28
N THR A 132 -20.74 -2.49 -7.45
CA THR A 132 -19.52 -1.80 -7.87
C THR A 132 -19.88 -0.63 -8.77
N PHE A 133 -19.00 0.35 -8.86
CA PHE A 133 -19.15 1.47 -9.78
C PHE A 133 -18.31 1.25 -11.04
N ALA A 134 -18.76 1.82 -12.14
CA ALA A 134 -18.01 1.84 -13.39
C ALA A 134 -16.91 2.92 -13.33
N ALA A 135 -15.79 2.70 -14.03
CA ALA A 135 -14.72 3.68 -14.17
C ALA A 135 -15.23 5.01 -14.76
N THR A 136 -16.26 4.97 -15.60
CA THR A 136 -16.90 6.15 -16.20
C THR A 136 -17.71 6.99 -15.22
N GLU A 137 -18.02 6.48 -14.03
CA GLU A 137 -18.72 7.25 -12.99
C GLU A 137 -17.80 8.24 -12.25
N PHE A 138 -16.48 8.15 -12.46
CA PHE A 138 -15.52 9.08 -11.88
C PHE A 138 -15.32 10.27 -12.83
N THR A 139 -15.74 11.46 -12.40
CA THR A 139 -15.58 12.72 -13.16
C THR A 139 -14.13 13.20 -13.15
N SER A 140 -13.39 12.91 -12.07
CA SER A 140 -12.01 13.35 -11.84
C SER A 140 -11.05 12.17 -11.58
N PRO A 141 -10.86 11.21 -12.50
CA PRO A 141 -10.04 10.01 -12.28
C PRO A 141 -8.59 10.26 -11.82
N ALA A 142 -8.00 11.39 -12.23
CA ALA A 142 -6.64 11.79 -11.83
C ALA A 142 -6.57 12.37 -10.40
N GLU A 143 -7.71 12.67 -9.78
CA GLU A 143 -7.83 13.12 -8.39
C GLU A 143 -8.61 12.12 -7.52
N SER A 144 -8.96 10.93 -8.01
CA SER A 144 -9.59 9.88 -7.21
C SER A 144 -8.62 8.75 -6.90
N VAL A 145 -8.40 8.46 -5.62
CA VAL A 145 -7.48 7.40 -5.17
C VAL A 145 -8.13 6.04 -5.38
N LEU A 146 -7.39 5.10 -5.96
CA LEU A 146 -7.80 3.70 -6.11
C LEU A 146 -7.06 2.79 -5.12
N PHE A 147 -5.73 2.92 -5.06
CA PHE A 147 -4.89 2.18 -4.13
C PHE A 147 -3.94 3.13 -3.39
N SER A 148 -3.55 2.74 -2.19
CA SER A 148 -2.44 3.36 -1.46
C SER A 148 -1.78 2.32 -0.59
N THR A 149 -0.50 2.50 -0.23
CA THR A 149 0.03 1.77 0.93
C THR A 149 -0.87 2.03 2.13
N ALA A 150 -1.29 1.00 2.86
CA ALA A 150 -2.25 1.11 3.94
C ALA A 150 -1.70 0.48 5.21
N LYS A 151 -2.02 1.08 6.37
CA LYS A 151 -1.57 0.55 7.66
C LYS A 151 -2.52 -0.53 8.15
N SER A 152 -2.01 -1.43 8.99
CA SER A 152 -2.85 -2.28 9.85
C SER A 152 -3.65 -1.39 10.80
N SER A 153 -4.98 -1.53 10.77
CA SER A 153 -5.94 -0.78 11.59
C SER A 153 -6.08 -1.40 12.98
N VAL A 154 -6.18 -2.72 13.05
CA VAL A 154 -6.31 -3.47 14.31
C VAL A 154 -5.33 -4.64 14.34
N PRO A 155 -4.33 -4.62 15.25
CA PRO A 155 -3.41 -5.75 15.41
C PRO A 155 -4.14 -7.03 15.82
N GLN A 156 -3.69 -8.17 15.29
CA GLN A 156 -4.19 -9.53 15.53
C GLN A 156 -5.66 -9.76 15.15
N SER A 157 -6.22 -8.90 14.29
CA SER A 157 -7.54 -9.12 13.68
C SER A 157 -7.39 -9.87 12.35
N TRP A 158 -8.35 -10.75 12.04
CA TRP A 158 -8.44 -11.41 10.73
C TRP A 158 -8.53 -10.41 9.57
N CYS A 159 -9.03 -9.20 9.81
CA CYS A 159 -9.11 -8.16 8.79
C CYS A 159 -8.25 -6.92 9.06
N GLY A 160 -7.80 -6.71 10.31
CA GLY A 160 -7.00 -5.55 10.68
C GLY A 160 -5.49 -5.70 10.54
N ASP A 161 -4.94 -6.91 10.43
CA ASP A 161 -3.48 -7.14 10.38
C ASP A 161 -2.80 -6.72 9.05
N ASP A 162 -3.61 -6.36 8.05
CA ASP A 162 -3.27 -6.55 6.63
C ASP A 162 -3.55 -5.34 5.72
N GLY A 163 -3.90 -4.17 6.26
CA GLY A 163 -4.09 -2.95 5.43
C GLY A 163 -4.99 -3.13 4.20
N LYS A 164 -6.13 -3.83 4.35
CA LYS A 164 -6.95 -4.30 3.22
C LYS A 164 -7.70 -3.18 2.50
N TYR A 165 -8.18 -2.18 3.24
CA TYR A 165 -8.94 -1.06 2.68
C TYR A 165 -8.44 0.28 3.23
N ILE A 166 -8.58 1.32 2.42
CA ILE A 166 -8.33 2.70 2.83
C ILE A 166 -9.65 3.46 2.99
N LEU A 167 -9.73 4.29 4.03
CA LEU A 167 -10.87 5.19 4.26
C LEU A 167 -10.56 6.61 3.85
N PRO A 168 -11.60 7.41 3.57
CA PRO A 168 -11.47 8.86 3.54
C PRO A 168 -11.03 9.43 4.91
N PRO A 169 -10.41 10.61 4.95
CA PRO A 169 -10.02 11.28 6.20
C PRO A 169 -11.19 11.65 7.13
N SER A 170 -12.41 11.79 6.60
CA SER A 170 -13.61 12.06 7.41
C SER A 170 -14.03 10.90 8.32
N LEU A 171 -13.57 9.68 8.03
CA LEU A 171 -13.92 8.48 8.78
C LEU A 171 -12.78 8.06 9.72
N ASP A 172 -13.17 7.58 10.90
CA ASP A 172 -12.25 6.96 11.84
C ASP A 172 -11.88 5.55 11.40
N ASP A 173 -10.69 5.10 11.81
CA ASP A 173 -10.21 3.75 11.53
C ASP A 173 -11.19 2.73 12.14
N THR A 174 -11.50 1.69 11.37
CA THR A 174 -12.34 0.57 11.82
C THR A 174 -11.62 -0.75 11.53
N ASP A 175 -12.16 -1.88 12.01
CA ASP A 175 -11.42 -3.15 12.08
C ASP A 175 -10.64 -3.48 10.80
N CYS A 176 -11.30 -3.50 9.64
CA CYS A 176 -10.67 -3.86 8.37
C CYS A 176 -10.19 -2.67 7.53
N TRP A 177 -10.45 -1.45 8.00
CA TRP A 177 -10.28 -0.24 7.22
C TRP A 177 -9.30 0.71 7.89
N GLY A 178 -8.24 1.04 7.17
CA GLY A 178 -7.13 1.82 7.70
C GLY A 178 -6.94 3.16 7.00
N ARG A 179 -5.91 3.86 7.48
CA ARG A 179 -5.34 5.03 6.79
C ARG A 179 -4.17 4.58 5.92
N PRO A 180 -3.71 5.44 5.01
CA PRO A 180 -2.47 5.22 4.33
C PRO A 180 -1.31 4.98 5.30
N GLU A 181 -0.50 3.97 5.01
CA GLU A 181 0.74 3.76 5.72
C GLU A 181 1.79 4.75 5.23
N LEU A 182 2.42 5.43 6.18
CA LEU A 182 3.57 6.28 5.91
C LEU A 182 4.84 5.44 5.88
N THR A 183 5.32 5.22 4.66
CA THR A 183 6.57 4.53 4.36
C THR A 183 7.62 5.54 3.86
N PHE A 184 8.91 5.19 3.94
CA PHE A 184 9.99 5.90 3.23
C PHE A 184 10.02 7.45 3.35
N ALA A 185 10.27 7.98 4.55
CA ALA A 185 10.31 9.43 4.85
C ALA A 185 8.92 10.11 4.82
N ASP A 186 7.97 9.51 5.53
CA ASP A 186 6.64 10.05 5.82
C ASP A 186 5.73 10.22 4.59
N GLY A 187 5.91 9.38 3.56
CA GLY A 187 5.10 9.36 2.35
C GLY A 187 4.30 8.07 2.20
N ALA A 188 3.15 8.15 1.54
CA ALA A 188 2.45 6.97 1.03
C ALA A 188 2.64 6.90 -0.49
N THR A 189 2.68 5.70 -1.05
CA THR A 189 2.45 5.52 -2.49
C THR A 189 0.96 5.55 -2.72
N ILE A 190 0.56 6.18 -3.82
CA ILE A 190 -0.83 6.36 -4.18
C ILE A 190 -0.94 6.05 -5.65
N TYR A 191 -1.93 5.24 -5.99
CA TYR A 191 -2.35 4.96 -7.35
C TYR A 191 -3.75 5.53 -7.57
N TRP A 192 -3.87 6.30 -8.63
CA TRP A 192 -5.09 7.02 -8.99
C TRP A 192 -5.90 6.23 -10.02
N VAL A 193 -7.19 6.53 -10.12
CA VAL A 193 -8.11 5.82 -11.01
C VAL A 193 -7.69 5.92 -12.48
N ASP A 194 -7.09 7.04 -12.91
CA ASP A 194 -6.54 7.22 -14.27
C ASP A 194 -5.29 6.36 -14.57
N GLY A 195 -4.72 5.71 -13.56
CA GLY A 195 -3.60 4.80 -13.69
C GLY A 195 -2.22 5.36 -13.35
N HIS A 196 -2.10 6.64 -12.99
CA HIS A 196 -0.81 7.16 -12.53
C HIS A 196 -0.54 6.80 -11.07
N SER A 197 0.74 6.72 -10.69
CA SER A 197 1.15 6.55 -9.28
C SER A 197 2.17 7.59 -8.87
N LYS A 198 1.98 8.10 -7.65
CA LYS A 198 2.76 9.17 -7.05
C LYS A 198 2.97 8.89 -5.57
N ARG A 199 4.17 9.20 -5.09
CA ARG A 199 4.44 9.24 -3.64
C ARG A 199 4.12 10.63 -3.10
N LEU A 200 3.22 10.71 -2.12
CA LEU A 200 2.84 11.97 -1.46
C LEU A 200 2.95 11.84 0.06
N LYS A 201 3.29 12.94 0.73
CA LYS A 201 3.25 13.03 2.19
C LYS A 201 1.81 13.14 2.68
N LEU A 202 1.52 12.68 3.90
CA LEU A 202 0.16 12.70 4.46
C LEU A 202 -0.54 14.07 4.31
N GLY A 203 0.15 15.17 4.64
CA GLY A 203 -0.40 16.53 4.53
C GLY A 203 -0.61 17.05 3.11
N GLN A 204 -0.22 16.30 2.08
CA GLN A 204 -0.45 16.65 0.68
C GLN A 204 -1.69 15.96 0.09
N PHE A 205 -2.09 14.80 0.61
CA PHE A 205 -3.13 13.98 0.00
C PHE A 205 -4.16 13.39 0.97
N TYR A 206 -3.92 13.43 2.27
CA TYR A 206 -4.80 12.80 3.26
C TYR A 206 -5.20 13.77 4.36
N ALA A 207 -4.24 14.48 4.96
CA ALA A 207 -4.51 15.45 6.02
C ALA A 207 -4.66 16.87 5.44
N GLY A 208 -5.63 17.63 5.97
CA GLY A 208 -5.81 19.05 5.62
C GLY A 208 -6.38 19.30 4.23
N GLN A 209 -7.12 18.34 3.68
CA GLN A 209 -7.82 18.50 2.41
C GLN A 209 -9.00 19.47 2.54
N THR A 210 -9.29 20.19 1.46
CA THR A 210 -10.50 21.02 1.32
C THR A 210 -11.09 20.75 -0.08
N PRO A 211 -12.25 20.06 -0.19
CA PRO A 211 -13.02 19.41 0.88
C PRO A 211 -12.26 18.27 1.58
N VAL A 212 -12.72 17.84 2.77
CA VAL A 212 -11.97 16.90 3.63
C VAL A 212 -11.66 15.55 2.97
N ASP A 213 -12.51 15.13 2.05
CA ASP A 213 -12.38 13.88 1.31
C ASP A 213 -12.08 14.11 -0.17
N LYS A 214 -11.45 15.24 -0.54
CA LYS A 214 -11.20 15.64 -1.93
C LYS A 214 -10.72 14.47 -2.82
N PHE A 215 -9.75 13.69 -2.34
CA PHE A 215 -9.15 12.60 -3.13
C PHE A 215 -9.88 11.25 -3.01
N PHE A 216 -10.92 11.24 -2.20
CA PHE A 216 -11.81 10.13 -1.90
C PHE A 216 -13.22 10.59 -2.30
N ASP A 217 -13.42 10.86 -3.58
CA ASP A 217 -14.70 11.21 -4.16
C ASP A 217 -14.74 10.72 -5.61
N ARG A 218 -15.95 10.59 -6.15
CA ARG A 218 -16.23 10.32 -7.56
C ARG A 218 -16.50 11.60 -8.36
N GLU A 219 -16.88 12.70 -7.69
CA GLU A 219 -17.25 13.99 -8.30
C GLU A 219 -16.09 14.99 -8.51
#